data_AF-X0UFD4-F1
#
_entry.id   AF-X0UFD4-F1
#
_cell.length_a   1.000
_cell.length_b   1.000
_cell.length_c   1.000
_cell.angle_alpha   90.00
_cell.angle_beta   90.00
_cell.angle_gamma   90.00
#
_symmetry.space_group_name_H-M   'P 1'
#
loop_
_entity.id
_entity.type
_entity.pdbx_description
1 polymer ?
#
loop_
_entity_poly.entity_id
_entity_poly.type
_entity_poly.pdbx_seq_one_letter_code
_entity_poly.pdbx_strand_id
1 'polypeptide(L)'
;NRGIFVSAMNAVLRSLGVATGTIHCRDEDPTNCGPEIAGQLKARFGSKRFGLVGLQPAILKGLTKHFAPEFVRVVDLNPDNIGSLKFGVEIWDGQTDLQRLVEWSEVGLVTGSSIVNSTIDEIIRYFKEDGKPLVFFGNTISGAAALLDLDRICPFGR
;
A
#
# COMPACT_ATOMS: atom_id res chain seq x y z
N ASN A 1 8.71 2.60 19.85
CA ASN A 1 7.68 1.76 20.53
C ASN A 1 6.60 1.22 19.60
N ARG A 2 6.01 2.01 18.69
CA ARG A 2 4.94 1.53 17.77
C ARG A 2 5.30 0.27 16.97
N GLY A 3 6.49 0.23 16.37
CA GLY A 3 6.93 -0.95 15.60
C GLY A 3 6.98 -2.24 16.42
N ILE A 4 7.41 -2.17 17.68
CA ILE A 4 7.46 -3.32 18.60
C ILE A 4 6.05 -3.76 18.99
N PHE A 5 5.15 -2.81 19.27
CA PHE A 5 3.76 -3.12 19.56
C PHE A 5 3.08 -3.78 18.37
N VAL A 6 3.24 -3.23 17.17
CA VAL A 6 2.65 -3.76 15.93
C VAL A 6 3.18 -5.16 15.62
N SER A 7 4.49 -5.41 15.80
CA SER A 7 5.06 -6.74 15.57
C SER A 7 4.57 -7.76 16.60
N ALA A 8 4.47 -7.38 17.88
CA ALA A 8 3.93 -8.24 18.93
C ALA A 8 2.45 -8.56 18.69
N MET A 9 1.64 -7.56 18.34
CA MET A 9 0.24 -7.74 17.96
C MET A 9 0.10 -8.70 16.77
N ASN A 10 0.89 -8.50 15.70
CA ASN A 10 0.88 -9.39 14.54
C ASN A 10 1.27 -10.83 14.91
N ALA A 11 2.23 -11.03 15.81
CA ALA A 11 2.63 -12.36 16.27
C ALA A 11 1.51 -13.05 17.07
N VAL A 12 0.88 -12.34 18.01
CA VAL A 12 -0.23 -12.85 18.82
C VAL A 12 -1.43 -13.21 17.94
N LEU A 13 -1.86 -12.29 17.07
CA LEU A 13 -3.02 -12.53 16.20
C LEU A 13 -2.78 -13.67 15.21
N ARG A 14 -1.54 -13.86 14.74
CA ARG A 14 -1.17 -15.05 13.96
C ARG A 14 -1.27 -16.32 14.80
N SER A 15 -0.75 -16.34 16.03
CA SER A 15 -0.85 -17.52 16.90
C SER A 15 -2.29 -17.90 17.24
N LEU A 16 -3.21 -16.94 17.23
CA LEU A 16 -4.64 -17.13 17.44
C LEU A 16 -5.40 -17.47 16.15
N GLY A 17 -4.74 -17.51 15.00
CA GLY A 17 -5.38 -17.74 13.69
C GLY A 17 -6.24 -16.58 13.18
N VAL A 18 -6.17 -15.40 13.81
CA VAL A 18 -6.95 -14.21 13.45
C VAL A 18 -6.34 -13.47 12.26
N ALA A 19 -5.01 -13.46 12.15
CA ALA A 19 -4.30 -12.78 11.06
C ALA A 19 -3.35 -13.73 10.33
N THR A 20 -3.29 -13.61 9.00
CA THR A 20 -2.37 -14.34 8.13
C THR A 20 -1.46 -13.38 7.36
N GLY A 21 -0.37 -13.91 6.83
CA GLY A 21 0.58 -13.12 6.05
C GLY A 21 1.32 -12.07 6.88
N THR A 22 1.56 -12.36 8.16
CA THR A 22 2.26 -11.44 9.09
C THR A 22 3.78 -11.51 8.95
N ILE A 23 4.30 -12.58 8.33
CA ILE A 23 5.71 -12.77 8.04
C ILE A 23 5.99 -12.30 6.62
N HIS A 24 7.10 -11.57 6.45
CA HIS A 24 7.48 -11.05 5.14
C HIS A 24 7.80 -12.18 4.18
N CYS A 25 7.45 -12.00 2.90
CA CYS A 25 7.84 -12.91 1.83
C CYS A 25 9.38 -13.01 1.72
N ARG A 26 9.89 -14.10 1.13
CA ARG A 26 11.35 -14.36 1.01
C ARG A 26 11.70 -14.68 -0.45
N ASP A 27 12.99 -14.72 -0.74
CA ASP A 27 13.52 -15.20 -2.03
C ASP A 27 13.00 -14.36 -3.22
N GLU A 28 12.45 -14.99 -4.25
CA GLU A 28 11.97 -14.31 -5.47
C GLU A 28 10.56 -13.70 -5.32
N ASP A 29 9.82 -14.06 -4.26
CA ASP A 29 8.47 -13.57 -3.97
C ASP A 29 8.31 -12.03 -4.04
N PRO A 30 9.26 -11.20 -3.56
CA PRO A 30 9.15 -9.74 -3.67
C PRO A 30 9.09 -9.24 -5.12
N THR A 31 9.69 -9.95 -6.08
CA THR A 31 9.66 -9.58 -7.50
C THR A 31 8.30 -9.87 -8.14
N ASN A 32 7.61 -10.91 -7.66
CA ASN A 32 6.29 -11.32 -8.10
C ASN A 32 5.15 -10.52 -7.43
N CYS A 33 5.43 -9.87 -6.29
CA CYS A 33 4.47 -9.08 -5.54
C CYS A 33 3.80 -8.00 -6.40
N GLY A 34 4.56 -7.28 -7.22
CA GLY A 34 4.03 -6.20 -8.06
C GLY A 34 3.03 -6.66 -9.13
N PRO A 35 3.41 -7.60 -10.01
CA PRO A 35 2.49 -8.16 -11.00
C PRO A 35 1.22 -8.77 -10.38
N GLU A 36 1.35 -9.52 -9.29
CA GLU A 36 0.21 -10.16 -8.62
C GLU A 36 -0.74 -9.13 -8.01
N ILE A 37 -0.22 -8.13 -7.29
CA ILE A 37 -1.04 -7.04 -6.75
C ILE A 37 -1.76 -6.29 -7.88
N ALA A 38 -1.05 -5.96 -8.96
CA ALA A 38 -1.64 -5.26 -10.10
C ALA A 38 -2.75 -6.09 -10.78
N GLY A 39 -2.53 -7.41 -10.93
CA GLY A 39 -3.53 -8.34 -11.44
C GLY A 39 -4.80 -8.39 -10.58
N GLN A 40 -4.64 -8.53 -9.26
CA GLN A 40 -5.77 -8.52 -8.31
C GLN A 40 -6.52 -7.19 -8.34
N LEU A 41 -5.82 -6.05 -8.38
CA LEU A 41 -6.45 -4.74 -8.50
C LEU A 41 -7.21 -4.59 -9.83
N LYS A 42 -6.65 -5.08 -10.94
CA LYS A 42 -7.31 -5.06 -12.25
C LYS A 42 -8.58 -5.92 -12.25
N ALA A 43 -8.54 -7.10 -11.64
CA ALA A 43 -9.69 -7.97 -11.51
C ALA A 43 -10.80 -7.35 -10.65
N ARG A 44 -10.43 -6.62 -9.59
CA ARG A 44 -11.36 -6.01 -8.64
C ARG A 44 -11.97 -4.68 -9.12
N PHE A 45 -11.16 -3.83 -9.76
CA PHE A 45 -11.52 -2.44 -10.05
C PHE A 45 -11.48 -2.09 -11.54
N GLY A 46 -10.95 -2.97 -12.40
CA GLY A 46 -10.73 -2.69 -13.82
C GLY A 46 -9.54 -1.75 -14.04
N SER A 47 -9.58 -1.00 -15.15
CA SER A 47 -8.57 0.00 -15.48
C SER A 47 -8.95 1.34 -14.86
N LYS A 48 -8.27 1.71 -13.78
CA LYS A 48 -8.54 2.89 -12.96
C LYS A 48 -7.27 3.69 -12.73
N ARG A 49 -7.40 4.93 -12.29
CA ARG A 49 -6.28 5.71 -11.75
C ARG A 49 -5.94 5.25 -10.33
N PHE A 50 -4.75 4.70 -10.14
CA PHE A 50 -4.28 4.19 -8.85
C PHE A 50 -3.34 5.18 -8.16
N GLY A 51 -3.67 5.54 -6.92
CA GLY A 51 -2.81 6.34 -6.05
C GLY A 51 -2.02 5.44 -5.09
N LEU A 52 -0.71 5.38 -5.23
CA LEU A 52 0.19 4.61 -4.36
C LEU A 52 0.74 5.50 -3.24
N VAL A 53 0.48 5.13 -1.98
CA VAL A 53 1.07 5.78 -0.81
C VAL A 53 2.17 4.91 -0.23
N GLY A 54 3.40 5.41 -0.25
CA GLY A 54 4.61 4.66 0.12
C GLY A 54 5.18 3.90 -1.07
N LEU A 55 6.35 4.32 -1.53
CA LEU A 55 7.04 3.71 -2.66
C LEU A 55 7.49 2.29 -2.31
N GLN A 56 6.90 1.32 -3.01
CA GLN A 56 7.45 -0.03 -3.13
C GLN A 56 7.81 -0.27 -4.61
N PRO A 57 9.10 -0.27 -5.00
CA PRO A 57 9.51 -0.31 -6.40
C PRO A 57 8.92 -1.48 -7.22
N ALA A 58 8.83 -2.67 -6.63
CA ALA A 58 8.23 -3.83 -7.30
C ALA A 58 6.74 -3.59 -7.62
N ILE A 59 6.00 -3.02 -6.68
CA ILE A 59 4.57 -2.70 -6.84
C ILE A 59 4.40 -1.60 -7.89
N LEU A 60 5.16 -0.50 -7.79
CA LEU A 60 5.09 0.59 -8.78
C LEU A 60 5.35 0.07 -10.19
N LYS A 61 6.40 -0.74 -10.38
CA LYS A 61 6.70 -1.39 -11.66
C LYS A 61 5.57 -2.32 -12.14
N GLY A 62 4.96 -3.06 -11.23
CA GLY A 62 3.81 -3.93 -11.54
C GLY A 62 2.62 -3.14 -12.04
N LEU A 63 2.25 -2.08 -11.32
CA LEU A 63 1.13 -1.19 -11.67
C LEU A 63 1.37 -0.52 -13.02
N THR A 64 2.53 0.11 -13.23
CA THR A 64 2.80 0.83 -14.49
C THR A 64 2.86 -0.09 -15.69
N LYS A 65 3.29 -1.34 -15.53
CA LYS A 65 3.22 -2.35 -16.59
C LYS A 65 1.80 -2.80 -16.93
N HIS A 66 0.90 -2.85 -15.94
CA HIS A 66 -0.47 -3.33 -16.13
C HIS A 66 -1.45 -2.24 -16.58
N PHE A 67 -1.22 -1.00 -16.15
CA PHE A 67 -2.16 0.11 -16.33
C PHE A 67 -1.58 1.28 -17.13
N ALA A 68 -0.28 1.27 -17.45
CA ALA A 68 0.50 2.38 -17.98
C ALA A 68 0.82 3.50 -16.94
N PRO A 69 1.96 4.20 -17.06
CA PRO A 69 2.40 5.21 -16.08
C PRO A 69 1.41 6.36 -15.86
N GLU A 70 0.65 6.75 -16.88
CA GLU A 70 -0.34 7.82 -16.81
C GLU A 70 -1.52 7.50 -15.89
N PHE A 71 -1.77 6.21 -15.61
CA PHE A 71 -2.81 5.74 -14.67
C PHE A 71 -2.27 5.46 -13.26
N VAL A 72 -1.02 5.83 -12.97
CA VAL A 72 -0.42 5.66 -11.64
C VAL A 72 0.19 6.96 -11.14
N ARG A 73 -0.08 7.30 -9.88
CA ARG A 73 0.65 8.33 -9.13
C ARG A 73 1.13 7.78 -7.81
N VAL A 74 2.23 8.32 -7.30
CA VAL A 74 2.84 7.84 -6.07
C VAL A 74 3.29 9.02 -5.21
N VAL A 75 3.07 8.90 -3.91
CA VAL A 75 3.68 9.78 -2.90
C VAL A 75 4.57 8.94 -2.00
N ASP A 76 5.65 9.54 -1.51
CA ASP A 76 6.56 8.91 -0.54
C ASP A 76 7.03 9.93 0.51
N LEU A 77 7.40 9.44 1.70
CA LEU A 77 7.92 10.28 2.78
C LEU A 77 9.45 10.33 2.82
N ASN A 78 10.16 9.48 2.04
CA ASN A 78 11.61 9.52 1.99
C ASN A 78 12.06 10.64 1.04
N PRO A 79 12.78 11.68 1.53
CA PRO A 79 13.27 12.76 0.68
C PRO A 79 14.14 12.29 -0.49
N ASP A 80 14.85 11.16 -0.35
CA ASP A 80 15.67 10.60 -1.43
C ASP A 80 14.84 10.08 -2.62
N ASN A 81 13.56 9.81 -2.40
CA ASN A 81 12.65 9.38 -3.45
C ASN A 81 11.94 10.56 -4.12
N ILE A 82 11.67 11.64 -3.40
CA ILE A 82 10.82 12.76 -3.84
C ILE A 82 11.46 13.47 -5.04
N GLY A 83 10.64 13.79 -6.05
CA GLY A 83 11.06 14.40 -7.32
C GLY A 83 11.78 13.44 -8.29
N SER A 84 12.08 12.21 -7.88
CA SER A 84 12.68 11.22 -8.78
C SER A 84 11.64 10.63 -9.74
N LEU A 85 12.09 10.25 -10.94
CA LEU A 85 11.27 9.55 -11.94
C LEU A 85 11.53 8.05 -11.86
N LYS A 86 10.53 7.25 -11.47
CA LYS A 86 10.63 5.78 -11.40
C LYS A 86 9.54 5.14 -12.24
N PHE A 87 9.95 4.30 -13.19
CA PHE A 87 9.03 3.59 -14.11
C PHE A 87 8.05 4.53 -14.85
N GLY A 88 8.50 5.75 -15.19
CA GLY A 88 7.68 6.76 -15.86
C GLY A 88 6.74 7.56 -14.95
N VAL A 89 6.84 7.39 -13.62
CA VAL A 89 6.04 8.12 -12.63
C VAL A 89 6.95 8.94 -11.75
N GLU A 90 6.67 10.25 -11.65
CA GLU A 90 7.34 11.14 -10.71
C GLU A 90 6.83 10.86 -9.29
N ILE A 91 7.73 10.83 -8.32
CA ILE A 91 7.37 10.64 -6.92
C ILE A 91 7.10 11.98 -6.26
N TRP A 92 5.87 12.15 -5.80
CA TRP A 92 5.42 13.35 -5.09
C TRP A 92 5.72 13.27 -3.59
N ASP A 93 5.66 14.42 -2.91
CA ASP A 93 5.92 14.50 -1.48
C ASP A 93 4.70 14.04 -0.69
N GLY A 94 4.85 12.97 0.10
CA GLY A 94 3.78 12.44 0.93
C GLY A 94 3.29 13.37 2.06
N GLN A 95 4.06 14.39 2.43
CA GLN A 95 3.65 15.38 3.43
C GLN A 95 2.74 16.46 2.84
N THR A 96 2.96 16.86 1.58
CA THR A 96 2.24 17.99 0.96
C THR A 96 1.30 17.60 -0.16
N ASP A 97 1.54 16.48 -0.85
CA ASP A 97 0.78 16.06 -2.03
C ASP A 97 -0.21 14.91 -1.74
N LEU A 98 -0.38 14.48 -0.48
CA LEU A 98 -1.30 13.38 -0.16
C LEU A 98 -2.73 13.68 -0.62
N GLN A 99 -3.28 14.85 -0.29
CA GLN A 99 -4.64 15.23 -0.71
C GLN A 99 -4.76 15.30 -2.23
N ARG A 100 -3.77 15.88 -2.91
CA ARG A 100 -3.69 15.92 -4.38
C ARG A 100 -3.69 14.52 -4.99
N LEU A 101 -2.99 13.57 -4.38
CA LEU A 101 -3.01 12.16 -4.79
C LEU A 101 -4.41 11.57 -4.65
N VAL A 102 -5.06 11.77 -3.49
CA VAL A 102 -6.42 11.27 -3.24
C VAL A 102 -7.37 11.81 -4.29
N GLU A 103 -7.42 13.13 -4.48
CA GLU A 103 -8.27 13.82 -5.47
C GLU A 103 -8.09 13.24 -6.88
N TRP A 104 -6.85 13.00 -7.30
CA TRP A 104 -6.52 12.47 -8.62
C TRP A 104 -6.87 10.98 -8.78
N SER A 105 -6.70 10.18 -7.73
CA SER A 105 -6.89 8.73 -7.78
C SER A 105 -8.36 8.32 -7.73
N GLU A 106 -8.66 7.15 -8.31
CA GLU A 106 -9.95 6.46 -8.15
C GLU A 106 -9.86 5.31 -7.16
N VAL A 107 -8.66 4.75 -6.94
CA VAL A 107 -8.41 3.69 -5.97
C VAL A 107 -7.08 3.97 -5.25
N GLY A 108 -7.08 3.90 -3.92
CA GLY A 108 -5.88 4.02 -3.10
C GLY A 108 -5.22 2.67 -2.84
N LEU A 109 -3.90 2.62 -2.99
CA LEU A 109 -3.06 1.50 -2.58
C LEU A 109 -2.02 2.00 -1.57
N VAL A 110 -2.14 1.60 -0.31
CA VAL A 110 -1.41 2.24 0.80
C VAL A 110 -0.52 1.25 1.53
N THR A 111 0.71 1.66 1.81
CA THR A 111 1.61 0.84 2.61
C THR A 111 1.05 0.59 4.01
N GLY A 112 1.08 -0.66 4.44
CA GLY A 112 0.73 -1.06 5.80
C GLY A 112 1.68 -0.49 6.86
N SER A 113 2.84 0.07 6.49
CA SER A 113 3.72 0.77 7.44
C SER A 113 3.15 2.10 7.94
N SER A 114 2.08 2.61 7.33
CA SER A 114 1.35 3.81 7.78
C SER A 114 0.83 3.72 9.23
N ILE A 115 0.59 2.50 9.73
CA ILE A 115 0.23 2.28 11.13
C ILE A 115 1.40 2.55 12.10
N VAL A 116 2.63 2.35 11.65
CA VAL A 116 3.84 2.49 12.49
C VAL A 116 4.30 3.95 12.55
N ASN A 117 4.16 4.71 11.46
CA ASN A 117 4.54 6.12 11.41
C ASN A 117 3.38 7.07 11.78
N SER A 118 2.21 6.54 12.12
CA SER A 118 1.02 7.30 12.55
C SER A 118 0.37 8.17 11.45
N THR A 119 0.49 7.79 10.18
CA THR A 119 -0.21 8.47 9.08
C THR A 119 -1.48 7.75 8.62
N ILE A 120 -1.76 6.55 9.14
CA ILE A 120 -2.88 5.71 8.69
C ILE A 120 -4.24 6.40 8.82
N ASP A 121 -4.52 7.07 9.95
CA ASP A 121 -5.84 7.66 10.23
C ASP A 121 -6.16 8.80 9.25
N GLU A 122 -5.17 9.63 8.93
CA GLU A 122 -5.31 10.71 7.97
C GLU A 122 -5.56 10.17 6.55
N ILE A 123 -4.82 9.13 6.14
CA ILE A 123 -5.00 8.51 4.83
C ILE A 123 -6.41 7.91 4.72
N ILE A 124 -6.86 7.15 5.72
CA ILE A 124 -8.22 6.59 5.74
C ILE A 124 -9.26 7.70 5.65
N ARG A 125 -9.07 8.78 6.42
CA ARG A 125 -9.97 9.94 6.43
C ARG A 125 -10.11 10.55 5.04
N TYR A 126 -9.02 10.88 4.36
CA TYR A 126 -9.09 11.50 3.02
C TYR A 126 -9.77 10.60 1.99
N PHE A 127 -9.43 9.31 1.94
CA PHE A 127 -10.09 8.39 0.99
C PHE A 127 -11.58 8.17 1.32
N LYS A 128 -11.94 8.15 2.61
CA LYS A 128 -13.32 8.00 3.06
C LYS A 128 -14.16 9.24 2.77
N GLU A 129 -13.64 10.44 2.99
CA GLU A 129 -14.30 11.72 2.67
C GLU A 129 -14.64 11.80 1.17
N ASP A 130 -13.78 11.29 0.30
CA ASP A 130 -14.00 11.23 -1.15
C ASP A 130 -14.80 9.99 -1.63
N GLY A 131 -15.18 9.08 -0.72
CA GLY A 131 -15.89 7.84 -1.07
C GLY A 131 -15.08 6.88 -1.96
N LYS A 132 -13.75 6.93 -1.90
CA LYS A 132 -12.84 6.15 -2.75
C LYS A 132 -12.39 4.86 -2.06
N PRO A 133 -12.36 3.72 -2.76
CA PRO A 133 -11.86 2.47 -2.20
C PRO A 133 -10.38 2.58 -1.83
N LEU A 134 -10.03 1.95 -0.71
CA LEU A 134 -8.69 1.96 -0.15
C LEU A 134 -8.24 0.53 0.15
N VAL A 135 -7.08 0.15 -0.37
CA VAL A 135 -6.48 -1.16 -0.15
C VAL A 135 -5.11 -0.99 0.48
N PHE A 136 -4.86 -1.67 1.58
CA PHE A 136 -3.52 -1.70 2.18
C PHE A 136 -2.65 -2.81 1.59
N PHE A 137 -1.35 -2.60 1.52
CA PHE A 137 -0.40 -3.66 1.16
C PHE A 137 0.68 -3.88 2.21
N GLY A 138 1.26 -5.09 2.18
CA GLY A 138 2.34 -5.48 3.07
C GLY A 138 1.90 -6.23 4.33
N ASN A 139 2.88 -6.74 5.05
CA ASN A 139 2.69 -7.58 6.23
C ASN A 139 2.55 -6.78 7.54
N THR A 140 3.10 -5.56 7.61
CA THR A 140 3.09 -4.74 8.83
C THR A 140 1.70 -4.50 9.38
N ILE A 141 0.70 -4.29 8.50
CA ILE A 141 -0.68 -4.00 8.91
C ILE A 141 -1.51 -5.24 9.20
N SER A 142 -1.03 -6.45 8.92
CA SER A 142 -1.84 -7.69 8.90
C SER A 142 -2.78 -7.86 10.10
N GLY A 143 -2.27 -7.66 11.31
CA GLY A 143 -3.06 -7.77 12.53
C GLY A 143 -4.10 -6.66 12.67
N ALA A 144 -3.72 -5.42 12.39
CA ALA A 144 -4.66 -4.30 12.42
C ALA A 144 -5.74 -4.42 11.34
N ALA A 145 -5.37 -4.86 10.14
CA ALA A 145 -6.31 -5.11 9.07
C ALA A 145 -7.35 -6.18 9.46
N ALA A 146 -6.92 -7.26 10.12
CA ALA A 146 -7.83 -8.28 10.61
C ALA A 146 -8.75 -7.78 11.74
N LEU A 147 -8.23 -6.95 12.67
CA LEU A 147 -9.02 -6.43 13.79
C LEU A 147 -10.01 -5.34 13.39
N LEU A 148 -9.67 -4.55 12.37
CA LEU A 148 -10.42 -3.35 11.96
C LEU A 148 -11.16 -3.54 10.63
N ASP A 149 -11.17 -4.77 10.10
CA ASP A 149 -11.76 -5.12 8.81
C ASP A 149 -11.26 -4.20 7.66
N LEU A 150 -9.95 -3.91 7.67
CA LEU A 150 -9.33 -3.12 6.61
C LEU A 150 -8.94 -4.03 5.43
N ASP A 151 -9.32 -3.59 4.24
CA ASP A 151 -8.97 -4.27 3.00
C ASP A 151 -7.45 -4.30 2.81
N ARG A 152 -6.92 -5.50 2.52
CA ARG A 152 -5.49 -5.74 2.47
C ARG A 152 -5.13 -6.75 1.37
N ILE A 153 -4.08 -6.44 0.61
CA ILE A 153 -3.47 -7.34 -0.36
C ILE A 153 -1.99 -7.56 -0.01
N CYS A 154 -1.59 -8.81 0.25
CA CYS A 154 -0.19 -9.20 0.42
C CYS A 154 -0.02 -10.67 0.02
N PRO A 155 0.02 -10.97 -1.29
CA PRO A 155 -0.18 -12.32 -1.82
C PRO A 155 0.87 -13.34 -1.36
N PHE A 156 2.08 -12.88 -1.05
CA PHE A 156 3.20 -13.74 -0.65
C PHE A 156 3.56 -13.64 0.84
N GLY A 157 2.76 -12.93 1.65
CA GLY A 157 2.94 -12.92 3.09
C GLY A 157 2.70 -14.31 3.68
N ARG A 158 3.48 -14.70 4.71
CA ARG A 158 3.37 -16.01 5.39
C ARG A 158 2.79 -15.92 6.81
#